data_AF-A0A2T1HYQ8-F1
#
_entry.id   AF-A0A2T1HYQ8-F1
#
_cell.length_a   1.000
_cell.length_b   1.000
_cell.length_c   1.000
_cell.angle_alpha   90.00
_cell.angle_beta   90.00
_cell.angle_gamma   90.00
#
_symmetry.space_group_name_H-M   'P 1'
#
loop_
_entity.id
_entity.type
_entity.pdbx_description
1 polymer ?
#
loop_
_entity_poly.entity_id
_entity_poly.type
_entity_poly.pdbx_seq_one_letter_code
_entity_poly.pdbx_strand_id
1 'polypeptide(L)' 'MFPDMTIAALERDRITHAEYECCGSRVMVPWRMLGAAPDETFDDVVERLVCRRCGGKPNPGTVRPWGQWMCEGWVDTPC' A
#
# COMPACT_ATOMS: atom_id res chain seq x y z
N MET A 1 -1.81 2.28 14.07
CA MET A 1 -0.41 2.54 13.70
C MET A 1 0.30 1.21 13.85
N PHE A 2 0.90 0.67 12.79
CA PHE A 2 1.59 -0.62 12.79
C PHE A 2 3.11 -0.35 12.85
N PRO A 3 3.65 0.05 14.01
CA PRO A 3 5.09 0.20 14.13
C PRO A 3 5.72 -1.19 13.90
N ASP A 4 6.79 -1.24 13.12
CA ASP A 4 7.68 -2.40 12.96
C ASP A 4 7.30 -3.52 11.97
N MET A 5 6.23 -3.40 11.17
CA MET A 5 5.98 -4.39 10.10
C MET A 5 6.78 -4.06 8.83
N THR A 6 7.86 -4.81 8.62
CA THR A 6 8.61 -4.78 7.36
C THR A 6 7.77 -5.29 6.20
N ILE A 7 8.11 -4.90 4.99
CA ILE A 7 7.43 -5.37 3.77
C ILE A 7 7.49 -6.89 3.67
N ALA A 8 8.62 -7.52 4.04
CA ALA A 8 8.72 -8.98 4.10
C ALA A 8 7.73 -9.61 5.09
N ALA A 9 7.49 -8.98 6.24
CA ALA A 9 6.51 -9.46 7.22
C ALA A 9 5.09 -9.33 6.67
N LEU A 10 4.76 -8.18 6.06
CA LEU A 10 3.47 -7.97 5.40
C LEU A 10 3.23 -9.00 4.29
N GLU A 11 4.22 -9.27 3.44
CA GLU A 11 4.11 -10.26 2.38
C GLU A 11 3.88 -11.68 2.92
N ARG A 12 4.50 -12.05 4.05
CA ARG A 12 4.24 -13.34 4.74
C ARG A 12 2.78 -13.45 5.19
N ASP A 13 2.20 -12.34 5.64
CA ASP A 13 0.79 -12.23 6.04
C ASP A 13 -0.16 -12.03 4.83
N ARG A 14 0.35 -12.23 3.61
CA ARG A 14 -0.35 -12.02 2.33
C ARG A 14 -0.89 -10.60 2.12
N ILE A 15 -0.29 -9.63 2.80
CA ILE A 15 -0.48 -8.21 2.56
C ILE A 15 0.58 -7.80 1.53
N THR A 16 0.16 -7.65 0.28
CA THR A 16 1.06 -7.50 -0.88
C THR A 16 0.94 -6.15 -1.60
N HIS A 17 -0.02 -5.31 -1.19
CA HIS A 17 -0.36 -4.06 -1.84
C HIS A 17 -0.42 -2.91 -0.84
N ALA A 18 -0.16 -1.69 -1.31
CA ALA A 18 -0.55 -0.46 -0.64
C ALA A 18 -1.85 0.05 -1.25
N GLU A 19 -2.83 0.35 -0.42
CA GLU A 19 -4.01 1.12 -0.81
C GLU A 19 -3.80 2.59 -0.44
N TYR A 20 -4.00 3.50 -1.39
CA TYR A 20 -3.95 4.94 -1.13
C TYR A 20 -4.75 5.75 -2.15
N GLU A 21 -4.99 7.02 -1.88
CA GLU A 21 -5.64 7.93 -2.82
C GLU A 21 -4.62 8.61 -3.74
N CYS A 22 -4.86 8.53 -5.05
CA CYS A 22 -4.04 9.07 -6.12
C CYS A 22 -4.95 9.89 -7.05
N CYS A 23 -4.86 11.21 -6.96
CA CYS A 23 -5.66 12.18 -7.74
C CYS A 23 -7.19 11.96 -7.60
N GLY A 24 -7.68 11.75 -6.37
CA GLY A 24 -9.11 11.52 -6.08
C GLY A 24 -9.63 10.12 -6.44
N SER A 25 -8.74 9.21 -6.86
CA SER A 25 -9.05 7.80 -7.09
C SER A 25 -8.31 6.93 -6.09
N ARG A 26 -8.99 5.97 -5.48
CA ARG A 26 -8.35 4.95 -4.65
C ARG A 26 -7.64 3.95 -5.56
N VAL A 27 -6.37 3.69 -5.28
CA VAL A 27 -5.54 2.76 -6.04
C VAL A 27 -4.94 1.72 -5.10
N MET A 28 -4.78 0.51 -5.62
CA MET A 28 -4.07 -0.58 -4.98
C MET A 28 -2.83 -0.87 -5.79
N VAL A 29 -1.65 -0.71 -5.18
CA VAL A 29 -0.37 -0.84 -5.87
C VAL A 29 0.50 -1.85 -5.13
N PRO A 30 1.00 -2.90 -5.77
CA PRO A 30 1.85 -3.88 -5.12
C PRO A 30 3.17 -3.27 -4.67
N TRP A 31 3.73 -3.77 -3.56
CA TRP A 31 5.00 -3.29 -2.98
C TRP A 31 6.12 -3.18 -4.01
N ARG A 32 6.23 -4.17 -4.91
CA ARG A 32 7.22 -4.19 -5.99
C ARG A 32 7.11 -3.00 -6.94
N MET A 33 5.92 -2.50 -7.23
CA MET A 33 5.73 -1.31 -8.09
C MET A 33 6.10 -0.01 -7.38
N LEU A 34 6.09 0.00 -6.05
CA LEU A 34 6.58 1.11 -5.23
C LEU A 34 8.10 1.07 -5.05
N GLY A 35 8.77 0.03 -5.57
CA GLY A 35 10.18 -0.22 -5.34
C GLY A 35 10.48 -0.50 -3.87
N ALA A 36 9.53 -1.06 -3.13
CA ALA A 36 9.67 -1.44 -1.74
C ALA A 36 10.61 -2.64 -1.60
N ALA A 37 11.61 -2.50 -0.74
CA ALA A 37 12.54 -3.54 -0.37
C ALA A 37 11.96 -4.37 0.80
N PRO A 38 12.33 -5.66 0.92
CA PRO A 38 11.76 -6.53 1.94
C PRO A 38 12.07 -6.10 3.39
N ASP A 39 13.19 -5.42 3.59
CA ASP A 39 13.69 -4.91 4.87
C ASP A 39 13.17 -3.51 5.23
N GLU A 40 12.61 -2.78 4.26
CA GLU A 40 11.94 -1.50 4.54
C GLU A 40 10.70 -1.71 5.39
N THR A 41 10.38 -0.72 6.22
CA THR A 41 9.12 -0.69 6.96
C THR A 41 8.00 -0.12 6.08
N PHE A 42 6.76 -0.41 6.46
CA PHE A 42 5.61 0.23 5.82
C PHE A 42 5.70 1.76 5.87
N ASP A 43 6.09 2.34 7.01
CA ASP A 43 6.16 3.78 7.18
C ASP A 43 7.23 4.41 6.27
N ASP A 44 8.40 3.77 6.11
CA ASP A 44 9.44 4.21 5.18
C ASP A 44 8.91 4.28 3.72
N VAL A 45 8.15 3.25 3.33
CA VAL A 45 7.52 3.18 2.00
C VAL A 45 6.47 4.27 1.83
N VAL A 46 5.70 4.58 2.87
CA VAL A 46 4.69 5.64 2.87
C VAL A 46 5.33 7.02 2.72
N GLU A 47 6.43 7.32 3.42
CA GLU A 47 7.09 8.63 3.38
C GLU A 47 7.62 9.01 1.99
N ARG A 48 8.08 8.01 1.23
CA ARG A 48 8.57 8.17 -0.15
C ARG A 48 7.52 7.93 -1.23
N LEU A 49 6.29 7.62 -0.85
CA LEU A 49 5.24 7.28 -1.80
C LEU A 49 4.87 8.49 -2.65
N VAL A 50 4.83 8.29 -3.97
CA VAL A 50 4.42 9.31 -4.93
C VAL A 50 3.44 8.70 -5.91
N CYS A 51 2.29 9.36 -6.08
CA CYS A 51 1.30 8.99 -7.08
C CYS A 51 1.89 9.23 -8.48
N ARG A 52 2.19 8.17 -9.23
CA ARG A 52 2.79 8.27 -10.58
C ARG A 52 1.92 9.04 -11.59
N ARG A 53 0.61 9.16 -11.34
CA ARG A 53 -0.35 9.81 -12.27
C ARG A 53 -0.30 11.33 -12.20
N CYS A 54 -0.21 11.92 -11.00
CA CYS A 54 -0.18 13.38 -10.82
C CYS A 54 1.10 13.89 -10.14
N GLY A 55 2.04 13.02 -9.79
CA GLY A 55 3.27 13.38 -9.05
C GLY A 55 3.02 13.82 -7.60
N GLY A 56 1.77 13.79 -7.14
CA GLY A 56 1.39 14.18 -5.79
C GLY A 56 1.80 13.14 -4.74
N LYS A 57 2.16 13.62 -3.55
CA LYS A 57 2.32 12.76 -2.38
C LYS A 57 0.94 12.46 -1.78
N PRO A 58 0.57 11.19 -1.57
CA PRO A 58 -0.64 10.86 -0.84
C PRO A 58 -0.51 11.31 0.62
N ASN A 59 -1.66 11.51 1.28
CA ASN A 59 -1.66 11.78 2.71
C ASN A 59 -1.20 10.50 3.45
N PRO A 60 -0.12 10.55 4.25
CA PRO A 60 0.39 9.37 4.96
C PRO A 60 -0.69 8.67 5.80
N GLY A 61 -1.61 9.42 6.41
CA GLY A 61 -2.69 8.86 7.22
C GLY A 61 -3.78 8.11 6.44
N THR A 62 -3.78 8.20 5.11
CA THR A 62 -4.73 7.50 4.24
C THR A 62 -4.12 6.29 3.54
N VAL A 63 -2.80 6.09 3.64
CA VAL A 63 -2.14 4.92 3.07
C VAL A 63 -2.33 3.72 4.00
N ARG A 64 -2.71 2.57 3.44
CA ARG A 64 -2.97 1.36 4.21
C ARG A 64 -2.31 0.14 3.57
N PRO A 65 -1.78 -0.78 4.38
CA PRO A 65 -1.40 -2.10 3.89
C PRO A 65 -2.65 -2.87 3.45
N TRP A 66 -2.61 -3.47 2.26
CA TRP A 66 -3.69 -4.20 1.62
C TRP A 66 -3.26 -5.60 1.15
N GLY A 67 -4.15 -6.57 1.30
CA GLY A 67 -3.94 -7.99 0.98
C GLY A 67 -5.16 -8.53 0.28
N GLN A 68 -4.98 -9.45 -0.66
CA GLN A 68 -6.05 -9.95 -1.53
C GLN A 68 -7.23 -10.57 -0.76
N TRP A 69 -6.97 -11.14 0.43
CA TRP A 69 -8.01 -11.70 1.31
C TRP A 69 -8.88 -10.63 1.99
N MET A 70 -8.44 -9.37 2.05
CA MET A 70 -9.26 -8.26 2.56
C MET A 70 -10.36 -7.83 1.57
N CYS A 71 -10.37 -8.41 0.37
CA CYS A 71 -11.48 -8.30 -0.57
C CYS A 71 -12.74 -9.09 -0.15
N GLU A 72 -12.69 -9.96 0.85
CA GLU A 72 -13.86 -10.75 1.31
C GLU A 72 -15.03 -9.92 1.92
N GLY A 73 -14.97 -8.59 1.87
CA GLY A 73 -16.04 -7.70 2.36
C GLY A 73 -16.47 -6.55 1.45
N TRP A 74 -15.84 -6.35 0.28
CA TRP A 74 -16.18 -5.23 -0.62
C TRP A 74 -16.65 -5.75 -1.98
N VAL A 75 -17.96 -5.94 -2.08
CA VAL A 75 -18.69 -6.28 -3.30
C VAL A 75 -18.74 -5.04 -4.20
N ASP A 76 -17.68 -4.71 -4.96
CA ASP A 76 -17.75 -3.98 -6.25
C ASP A 76 -16.38 -3.64 -6.86
N THR A 77 -15.39 -4.52 -6.77
CA THR A 77 -14.16 -4.36 -7.59
C THR A 77 -13.66 -5.72 -8.02
N PRO A 78 -13.41 -5.96 -9.34
CA PRO A 78 -12.87 -7.23 -9.77
C PRO A 78 -11.48 -7.38 -9.14
N CYS A 79 -11.37 -8.40 -8.30
CA CYS A 79 -10.09 -8.96 -7.89
C CYS A 79 -9.40 -9.61 -9.09
#